data_AF-A0A820YWM8-F1
#
_entry.id   AF-A0A820YWM8-F1
#
_cell.length_a   1.000
_cell.length_b   1.000
_cell.length_c   1.000
_cell.angle_alpha   90.00
_cell.angle_beta   90.00
_cell.angle_gamma   90.00
#
_symmetry.space_group_name_H-M   'P 1'
#
loop_
_entity.id
_entity.type
_entity.pdbx_description
1 polymer ?
#
loop_
_entity_poly.entity_id
_entity_poly.type
_entity_poly.pdbx_seq_one_letter_code
_entity_poly.pdbx_strand_id
1 'polypeptide(L)'
;MSAKLLKNLCSCQTSEPRRDKLIIYEILVRLFGNQNLTNTIHGTIEQNGVGKMNDINDLALKELKRFGYTHVWYCGLLEHATITDYTVYGIRKDNPYIVKGLAGSPYAIKDYYDIDPDIAVDIPNR
;
A
#
# COMPACT_ATOMS: atom_id res chain seq x y z
N MET A 1 -34.85 -52.61 6.42
CA MET A 1 -34.22 -51.42 7.01
C MET A 1 -33.74 -50.52 5.88
N SER A 2 -34.18 -49.27 5.88
CA SER A 2 -34.19 -48.36 4.72
C SER A 2 -32.79 -47.83 4.34
N ALA A 3 -32.51 -47.75 3.04
CA ALA A 3 -31.34 -47.11 2.42
C ALA A 3 -31.21 -45.59 2.68
N LYS A 4 -31.99 -45.03 3.62
CA LYS A 4 -31.96 -43.63 4.03
C LYS A 4 -30.80 -43.28 4.99
N LEU A 5 -30.12 -44.27 5.58
CA LEU A 5 -29.12 -43.99 6.64
C LEU A 5 -27.69 -43.72 6.14
N LEU A 6 -27.36 -43.98 4.87
CA LEU A 6 -25.98 -43.90 4.36
C LEU A 6 -25.62 -42.61 3.62
N LYS A 7 -26.54 -41.65 3.45
CA LYS A 7 -26.28 -40.41 2.70
C LYS A 7 -25.66 -39.25 3.51
N ASN A 8 -25.45 -39.42 4.82
CA ASN A 8 -25.06 -38.31 5.71
C ASN A 8 -23.59 -38.30 6.17
N LEU A 9 -22.72 -39.18 5.65
CA LEU A 9 -21.35 -39.33 6.18
C LEU A 9 -20.25 -38.61 5.38
N CYS A 10 -20.56 -37.92 4.27
CA CYS A 10 -19.54 -37.15 3.55
C CYS A 10 -20.17 -36.02 2.73
N SER A 11 -20.68 -34.98 3.38
CA SER A 11 -20.91 -33.70 2.70
C SER A 11 -19.66 -32.83 2.89
N CYS A 12 -18.64 -33.06 2.07
CA CYS A 12 -17.67 -32.01 1.81
C CYS A 12 -18.42 -30.96 0.98
N GLN A 13 -19.04 -29.99 1.66
CA GLN A 13 -19.64 -28.85 0.98
C GLN A 13 -18.48 -28.05 0.37
N THR A 14 -18.20 -28.27 -0.91
CA THR A 14 -17.40 -27.35 -1.70
C THR A 14 -18.19 -26.05 -1.75
N SER A 15 -17.84 -25.08 -0.89
CA SER A 15 -18.38 -23.74 -0.98
C SER A 15 -18.12 -23.22 -2.39
N GLU A 16 -19.16 -22.92 -3.15
CA GLU A 16 -19.02 -22.15 -4.39
C GLU A 16 -18.12 -20.94 -4.11
N PRO A 17 -17.12 -20.65 -4.96
CA PRO A 17 -16.28 -19.48 -4.75
C PRO A 17 -17.18 -18.25 -4.69
N ARG A 18 -17.11 -17.49 -3.59
CA ARG A 18 -17.89 -16.25 -3.42
C ARG A 18 -17.60 -15.33 -4.60
N ARG A 19 -18.56 -15.19 -5.50
CA ARG A 19 -18.51 -14.26 -6.64
C ARG A 19 -18.97 -12.87 -6.20
N ASP A 20 -18.46 -12.38 -5.08
CA ASP A 20 -18.77 -11.04 -4.62
C ASP A 20 -18.19 -10.04 -5.63
N LYS A 21 -19.00 -9.04 -6.03
CA LYS A 21 -18.55 -8.00 -6.95
C LYS A 21 -17.39 -7.23 -6.31
N LEU A 22 -16.20 -7.36 -6.89
CA LEU A 22 -15.01 -6.63 -6.43
C LEU A 22 -15.10 -5.17 -6.87
N ILE A 23 -15.08 -4.28 -5.87
CA ILE A 23 -14.93 -2.83 -6.05
C ILE A 23 -13.67 -2.44 -5.31
N ILE A 24 -12.61 -2.13 -6.07
CA ILE A 24 -11.26 -1.89 -5.56
C ILE A 24 -11.00 -0.39 -5.52
N TYR A 25 -10.45 0.08 -4.41
CA TYR A 25 -9.87 1.43 -4.29
C TYR A 25 -8.35 1.34 -4.35
N GLU A 26 -7.74 1.83 -5.43
CA GLU A 26 -6.29 1.91 -5.55
C GLU A 26 -5.79 3.17 -4.83
N ILE A 27 -4.89 2.96 -3.87
CA ILE A 27 -4.29 4.01 -3.04
C ILE A 27 -2.83 4.17 -3.45
N LEU A 28 -2.47 5.36 -3.91
CA LEU A 28 -1.08 5.78 -3.94
C LEU A 28 -0.73 6.36 -2.56
N VAL A 29 -0.03 5.59 -1.74
CA VAL A 29 0.17 5.88 -0.30
C VAL A 29 0.83 7.24 -0.08
N ARG A 30 1.82 7.59 -0.92
CA ARG A 30 2.52 8.89 -0.88
C ARG A 30 1.58 10.11 -0.99
N LEU A 31 0.41 9.97 -1.60
CA LEU A 31 -0.56 11.06 -1.74
C LEU A 31 -1.71 10.96 -0.74
N PHE A 32 -2.03 9.75 -0.29
CA PHE A 32 -3.16 9.52 0.59
C PHE A 32 -2.89 10.09 1.98
N GLY A 33 -3.76 11.01 2.43
CA GLY A 33 -3.63 11.63 3.75
C GLY A 33 -2.71 12.85 3.80
N ASN A 34 -1.93 13.14 2.76
CA ASN A 34 -1.10 14.35 2.73
C ASN A 34 -2.00 15.61 2.67
N GLN A 35 -1.96 16.43 3.72
CA GLN A 35 -2.74 17.67 3.80
C GLN A 35 -1.95 18.91 3.34
N ASN A 36 -0.66 18.76 3.00
CA ASN A 36 0.15 19.86 2.52
C ASN A 36 -0.22 20.21 1.06
N LEU A 37 -0.52 21.49 0.81
CA LEU A 37 -1.01 21.99 -0.48
C LEU A 37 0.07 22.69 -1.32
N THR A 38 1.32 22.77 -0.84
CA THR A 38 2.42 23.52 -1.48
C THR A 38 2.69 23.09 -2.93
N ASN A 39 2.54 21.80 -3.25
CA ASN A 39 2.66 21.17 -4.58
C ASN A 39 3.67 21.85 -5.53
N THR A 40 4.86 22.11 -5.01
CA THR A 40 5.93 22.74 -5.78
C THR A 40 6.52 21.71 -6.74
N ILE A 41 6.63 22.10 -8.01
CA ILE A 41 7.25 21.27 -9.05
C ILE A 41 8.71 21.03 -8.64
N HIS A 42 9.13 19.75 -8.60
CA HIS A 42 10.44 19.34 -8.09
C HIS A 42 10.70 19.76 -6.63
N GLY A 43 9.67 19.95 -5.81
CA GLY A 43 9.80 20.20 -4.39
C GLY A 43 10.23 18.95 -3.61
N THR A 44 10.97 19.16 -2.53
CA THR A 44 11.42 18.08 -1.64
C THR A 44 10.25 17.51 -0.83
N ILE A 45 10.46 16.37 -0.18
CA ILE A 45 9.48 15.78 0.74
C ILE A 45 9.15 16.74 1.89
N GLU A 46 10.11 17.51 2.40
CA GLU A 46 9.88 18.49 3.47
C GLU A 46 8.99 19.66 3.00
N GLN A 47 9.14 20.06 1.73
CA GLN A 47 8.36 21.15 1.14
C GLN A 47 6.93 20.72 0.82
N ASN A 48 6.77 19.57 0.17
CA ASN A 48 5.48 19.12 -0.37
C ASN A 48 4.71 18.18 0.57
N GLY A 49 5.36 17.67 1.61
CA GLY A 49 4.80 16.62 2.44
C GLY A 49 4.68 15.28 1.72
N VAL A 50 4.27 14.27 2.48
CA VAL A 50 4.03 12.91 2.00
C VAL A 50 2.96 12.27 2.88
N GLY A 51 2.09 11.49 2.25
CA GLY A 51 1.19 10.59 2.96
C GLY A 51 1.96 9.46 3.60
N LYS A 52 1.51 9.03 4.77
CA LYS A 52 2.13 7.98 5.58
C LYS A 52 1.22 6.76 5.64
N MET A 53 1.79 5.60 5.93
CA MET A 53 0.98 4.38 6.07
C MET A 53 -0.09 4.51 7.16
N ASN A 54 0.21 5.23 8.26
CA ASN A 54 -0.73 5.44 9.36
C ASN A 54 -1.84 6.46 9.04
N ASP A 55 -1.79 7.14 7.88
CA ASP A 55 -2.93 7.91 7.38
C ASP A 55 -4.07 6.99 6.92
N ILE A 56 -3.76 5.75 6.54
CA ILE A 56 -4.73 4.69 6.24
C ILE A 56 -5.17 4.05 7.57
N ASN A 57 -5.94 4.81 8.34
CA ASN A 57 -6.42 4.43 9.66
C ASN A 57 -7.86 3.88 9.66
N ASP A 58 -8.35 3.47 10.83
CA ASP A 58 -9.70 2.95 11.03
C ASP A 58 -10.80 3.85 10.47
N LEU A 59 -10.65 5.18 10.61
CA LEU A 59 -11.63 6.12 10.09
C LEU A 59 -11.62 6.08 8.56
N ALA A 60 -10.44 6.19 7.94
CA ALA A 60 -10.29 6.11 6.49
C ALA A 60 -10.88 4.80 5.93
N LEU A 61 -10.60 3.66 6.55
CA LEU A 61 -11.11 2.35 6.11
C LEU A 61 -12.63 2.23 6.30
N LYS A 62 -13.20 2.74 7.41
CA LYS A 62 -14.65 2.80 7.62
C LYS A 62 -15.33 3.68 6.58
N GLU A 63 -14.71 4.80 6.24
CA GLU A 63 -15.20 5.72 5.22
C GLU A 63 -15.17 5.08 3.82
N LEU A 64 -14.06 4.47 3.41
CA LEU A 64 -13.98 3.73 2.14
C LEU A 64 -15.04 2.64 2.04
N LYS A 65 -15.28 1.89 3.14
CA LYS A 65 -16.35 0.91 3.21
C LYS A 65 -17.73 1.55 3.10
N ARG A 66 -17.96 2.71 3.73
CA ARG A 66 -19.22 3.47 3.62
C ARG A 66 -19.47 3.96 2.19
N PHE A 67 -18.41 4.32 1.45
CA PHE A 67 -18.47 4.65 0.02
C PHE A 67 -18.76 3.44 -0.88
N GLY A 68 -18.71 2.21 -0.35
CA GLY A 68 -19.03 0.98 -1.08
C GLY A 68 -17.82 0.25 -1.67
N TYR A 69 -16.59 0.67 -1.33
CA TYR A 69 -15.40 -0.11 -1.69
C TYR A 69 -15.31 -1.38 -0.84
N THR A 70 -14.84 -2.45 -1.48
CA THR A 70 -14.75 -3.79 -0.88
C THR A 70 -13.31 -4.18 -0.57
N HIS A 71 -12.35 -3.66 -1.35
CA HIS A 71 -10.93 -3.98 -1.26
C HIS A 71 -10.10 -2.72 -1.46
N VAL A 72 -8.93 -2.70 -0.85
CA VAL A 72 -7.93 -1.65 -1.01
C VAL A 72 -6.72 -2.25 -1.70
N TRP A 73 -6.22 -1.57 -2.71
CA TRP A 73 -4.96 -1.91 -3.37
C TRP A 73 -3.94 -0.82 -3.07
N TYR A 74 -2.90 -1.16 -2.31
CA TYR A 74 -1.82 -0.24 -1.99
C TYR A 74 -0.76 -0.21 -3.10
N CYS A 75 -0.41 0.98 -3.54
CA CYS A 75 0.63 1.25 -4.52
C CYS A 75 1.75 2.09 -3.86
N GLY A 76 3.01 1.68 -4.08
CA GLY A 76 4.20 2.36 -3.58
C GLY A 76 4.56 2.08 -2.12
N LEU A 77 4.23 0.88 -1.59
CA LEU A 77 4.61 0.48 -0.22
C LEU A 77 6.07 0.08 -0.09
N LEU A 78 6.54 -0.75 -1.02
CA LEU A 78 7.89 -1.32 -0.96
C LEU A 78 8.93 -0.25 -1.29
N GLU A 79 10.12 -0.43 -0.73
CA GLU A 79 11.23 0.49 -0.98
C GLU A 79 11.54 0.57 -2.48
N HIS A 80 11.33 1.75 -3.03
CA HIS A 80 11.60 2.05 -4.43
C HIS A 80 12.77 3.01 -4.58
N ALA A 81 13.34 3.02 -5.78
CA ALA A 81 14.47 3.87 -6.08
C ALA A 81 14.08 5.34 -5.94
N THR A 82 14.81 6.09 -5.12
CA THR A 82 14.56 7.50 -4.77
C THR A 82 15.88 8.26 -4.74
N ILE A 83 15.86 9.59 -4.88
CA ILE A 83 17.07 10.40 -4.69
C ILE A 83 17.16 11.06 -3.32
N THR A 84 16.16 10.85 -2.46
CA THR A 84 16.22 11.26 -1.05
C THR A 84 17.33 10.48 -0.33
N ASP A 85 18.16 11.17 0.45
CA ASP A 85 19.31 10.57 1.13
C ASP A 85 18.91 9.97 2.48
N TYR A 86 18.91 8.63 2.54
CA TYR A 86 18.63 7.86 3.74
C TYR A 86 19.84 7.11 4.29
N THR A 87 21.05 7.54 3.94
CA THR A 87 22.29 6.87 4.40
C THR A 87 22.46 6.86 5.92
N VAL A 88 21.85 7.82 6.64
CA VAL A 88 21.81 7.83 8.11
C VAL A 88 21.09 6.61 8.70
N TYR A 89 20.20 5.97 7.92
CA TYR A 89 19.49 4.74 8.30
C TYR A 89 20.10 3.49 7.66
N GLY A 90 21.31 3.60 7.07
CA GLY A 90 21.98 2.48 6.40
C GLY A 90 21.47 2.19 4.99
N ILE A 91 20.58 3.01 4.43
CA ILE A 91 20.04 2.84 3.07
C ILE A 91 21.00 3.44 2.04
N ARG A 92 21.35 2.65 1.02
CA ARG A 92 22.25 3.10 -0.05
C ARG A 92 21.54 4.08 -0.99
N LYS A 93 22.26 5.15 -1.38
CA LYS A 93 21.81 6.12 -2.41
C LYS A 93 21.62 5.45 -3.77
N ASP A 94 20.55 5.84 -4.45
CA ASP A 94 20.30 5.42 -5.82
C ASP A 94 20.95 6.37 -6.83
N ASN A 95 21.04 5.93 -8.09
CA ASN A 95 21.66 6.71 -9.15
C ASN A 95 20.70 7.81 -9.66
N PRO A 96 21.02 9.10 -9.49
CA PRO A 96 20.13 10.20 -9.86
C PRO A 96 19.85 10.29 -11.37
N TYR A 97 20.69 9.68 -12.22
CA TYR A 97 20.49 9.67 -13.67
C TYR A 97 19.48 8.59 -14.13
N ILE A 98 19.09 7.68 -13.25
CA ILE A 98 18.16 6.57 -13.55
C ILE A 98 16.80 6.80 -12.88
N VAL A 99 16.80 7.37 -11.68
CA VAL A 99 15.58 7.57 -10.90
C VAL A 99 14.66 8.61 -11.58
N LYS A 100 13.38 8.28 -11.70
CA LYS A 100 12.36 9.15 -12.31
C LYS A 100 11.80 10.13 -11.28
N GLY A 101 12.33 11.35 -11.26
CA GLY A 101 11.92 12.40 -10.32
C GLY A 101 12.53 12.24 -8.93
N LEU A 102 12.24 13.15 -8.01
CA LEU A 102 12.87 13.13 -6.69
C LEU A 102 12.46 11.91 -5.85
N ALA A 103 11.14 11.69 -5.78
CA ALA A 103 10.52 10.62 -5.01
C ALA A 103 10.64 9.23 -5.66
N GLY A 104 11.10 9.16 -6.91
CA GLY A 104 11.08 7.92 -7.67
C GLY A 104 9.70 7.48 -8.15
N SER A 105 9.70 6.39 -8.92
CA SER A 105 8.45 5.73 -9.33
C SER A 105 8.04 4.70 -8.29
N PRO A 106 6.76 4.62 -7.87
CA PRO A 106 6.29 3.59 -6.94
C PRO A 106 6.37 2.16 -7.51
N TYR A 107 6.72 2.02 -8.79
CA TYR A 107 6.93 0.73 -9.47
C TYR A 107 8.41 0.37 -9.64
N ALA A 108 9.35 1.28 -9.32
CA ALA A 108 10.79 1.05 -9.43
C ALA A 108 11.33 0.42 -8.13
N ILE A 109 10.79 -0.73 -7.74
CA ILE A 109 11.15 -1.42 -6.49
C ILE A 109 12.61 -1.84 -6.52
N LYS A 110 13.35 -1.54 -5.45
CA LYS A 110 14.74 -1.95 -5.27
C LYS A 110 14.93 -2.91 -4.11
N ASP A 111 14.07 -2.87 -3.10
CA ASP A 111 14.00 -3.87 -2.04
C ASP A 111 12.55 -4.35 -1.86
N TYR A 112 12.36 -5.66 -1.99
CA TYR A 112 11.05 -6.32 -1.84
C TYR A 112 10.76 -6.73 -0.40
N TYR A 113 11.75 -6.65 0.48
CA TYR A 113 11.65 -7.06 1.88
C TYR A 113 11.56 -5.87 2.85
N ASP A 114 11.54 -4.65 2.31
CA ASP A 114 11.56 -3.41 3.08
C ASP A 114 10.47 -2.44 2.61
N ILE A 115 10.08 -1.53 3.50
CA ILE A 115 9.11 -0.47 3.27
C ILE A 115 9.81 0.81 2.86
N ASP A 116 9.17 1.57 1.99
CA ASP A 116 9.70 2.86 1.57
C ASP A 116 9.82 3.84 2.77
N PRO A 117 11.01 4.41 3.00
CA PRO A 117 11.25 5.30 4.15
C PRO A 117 10.42 6.59 4.09
N ASP A 118 9.98 7.04 2.91
CA ASP A 118 9.13 8.23 2.79
C ASP A 118 7.75 8.01 3.42
N ILE A 119 7.20 6.78 3.42
CA ILE A 119 5.84 6.50 3.93
C ILE A 119 5.83 5.94 5.36
N ALA A 120 7.00 5.59 5.90
CA ALA A 120 7.17 5.15 7.28
C ALA A 120 7.08 6.33 8.27
N VAL A 121 6.56 6.05 9.46
CA VAL A 121 6.59 7.00 10.61
C VAL A 121 7.84 6.83 11.47
N ASP A 122 8.40 5.63 11.48
CA ASP A 122 9.62 5.25 12.18
C ASP A 122 10.49 4.49 11.17
N ILE A 123 11.51 5.16 10.62
CA ILE A 123 12.33 4.59 9.55
C ILE A 123 13.15 3.39 10.05
N PRO A 124 13.84 3.44 11.21
CA PRO A 124 14.54 2.27 11.74
C PRO A 124 13.70 1.01 11.98
N ASN A 125 12.39 1.14 12.28
CA ASN A 125 11.49 0.02 12.62
C ASN A 125 10.34 -0.14 11.61
N ARG A 126 10.57 0.17 10.35
CA ARG A 126 9.60 0.01 9.24
C ARG A 126 9.47 -1.45 8.81
#